data_AF-A0AAN8C1U5-F1
#
_entry.id   AF-A0AAN8C1U5-F1
#
_cell.length_a   1.000
_cell.length_b   1.000
_cell.length_c   1.000
_cell.angle_alpha   90.00
_cell.angle_beta   90.00
_cell.angle_gamma   90.00
#
_symmetry.space_group_name_H-M   'P 1'
#
loop_
_entity.id
_entity.type
_entity.pdbx_description
1 polymer ?
#
loop_
_entity_poly.entity_id
_entity_poly.type
_entity_poly.pdbx_seq_one_letter_code
_entity_poly.pdbx_strand_id
1 'polypeptide(L)'
;MINTQLTPVFQKAFPSSFKSLDVVSFRNGSIINVIDVSFGSTSAPNSTQIANALINAASTVVGFDIEGSSIGVNGIFSSGVRQEISLVTASCLCLLSWILSNQQ
;
A
#
# COMPACT_ATOMS: atom_id res chain seq x y z
N MET A 1 11.58 -13.12 -7.47
CA MET A 1 10.99 -11.89 -8.04
C MET A 1 10.22 -11.07 -7.01
N ILE A 2 9.27 -11.66 -6.27
CA ILE A 2 8.52 -10.90 -5.23
C ILE A 2 9.44 -10.39 -4.12
N ASN A 3 10.28 -11.26 -3.55
CA ASN A 3 11.20 -10.86 -2.49
C ASN A 3 12.06 -9.66 -2.91
N THR A 4 12.73 -9.77 -4.07
CA THR A 4 13.60 -8.73 -4.63
C THR A 4 12.91 -7.38 -4.87
N GLN A 5 11.60 -7.37 -5.14
CA GLN A 5 10.84 -6.14 -5.37
C GLN A 5 10.30 -5.55 -4.06
N LEU A 6 9.88 -6.38 -3.10
CA LEU A 6 9.25 -5.94 -1.86
C LEU A 6 10.24 -5.66 -0.72
N THR A 7 11.40 -6.33 -0.66
CA THR A 7 12.44 -6.01 0.34
C THR A 7 12.78 -4.51 0.37
N PRO A 8 13.13 -3.84 -0.76
CA PRO A 8 13.48 -2.42 -0.73
C PRO A 8 12.29 -1.52 -0.37
N VAL A 9 11.06 -1.94 -0.66
CA VAL A 9 9.84 -1.23 -0.25
C VAL A 9 9.73 -1.21 1.27
N PHE A 10 9.82 -2.38 1.91
CA PHE A 10 9.71 -2.48 3.37
C PHE A 10 10.91 -1.84 4.09
N GLN A 11 12.12 -1.93 3.52
CA GLN A 11 13.30 -1.21 4.04
C GLN A 11 13.11 0.30 4.01
N LYS A 12 12.53 0.86 2.94
CA LYS A 12 12.25 2.31 2.85
C LYS A 12 11.11 2.73 3.77
N ALA A 13 10.05 1.93 3.85
CA ALA A 13 8.88 2.23 4.67
C ALA A 13 9.16 2.09 6.18
N PHE A 14 10.03 1.16 6.57
CA PHE A 14 10.30 0.80 7.97
C PHE A 14 11.81 0.61 8.24
N PRO A 15 12.63 1.66 8.07
CA PRO A 15 14.09 1.53 8.07
C PRO A 15 14.69 1.07 9.40
N SER A 16 14.03 1.38 10.53
CA SER A 16 14.52 1.05 11.88
C SER A 16 13.95 -0.25 12.44
N SER A 17 12.90 -0.81 11.83
CA SER A 17 12.20 -1.97 12.38
C SER A 17 12.16 -3.17 11.42
N PHE A 18 12.29 -2.99 10.11
CA PHE A 18 12.31 -4.10 9.17
C PHE A 18 13.51 -5.04 9.40
N LYS A 19 13.26 -6.35 9.40
CA LYS A 19 14.31 -7.38 9.54
C LYS A 19 14.43 -8.25 8.30
N SER A 20 13.35 -8.87 7.88
CA SER A 20 13.35 -9.78 6.74
C SER A 20 11.98 -9.85 6.08
N LEU A 21 12.00 -10.32 4.82
CA LEU A 21 10.82 -10.69 4.07
C LEU A 21 11.11 -12.04 3.41
N ASP A 22 10.20 -12.98 3.60
CA ASP A 22 10.30 -14.33 3.06
C ASP A 22 9.01 -14.67 2.30
N VAL A 23 9.15 -15.29 1.14
CA VAL A 23 8.00 -15.71 0.34
C VAL A 23 7.68 -17.16 0.70
N VAL A 24 6.53 -17.35 1.36
CA VAL A 24 6.18 -18.62 2.02
C VAL A 24 5.58 -19.61 1.05
N SER A 25 4.71 -19.13 0.15
CA SER A 25 4.10 -20.02 -0.83
C SER A 25 3.60 -19.29 -2.08
N PHE A 26 3.65 -20.03 -3.18
CA PHE A 26 2.98 -19.74 -4.43
C PHE A 26 2.02 -20.89 -4.71
N ARG A 27 0.75 -20.59 -4.97
CA ARG A 27 -0.18 -21.60 -5.49
C ARG A 27 -0.06 -21.64 -7.01
N ASN A 28 0.19 -22.82 -7.58
CA ASN A 28 0.28 -22.97 -9.03
C ASN A 28 -1.07 -22.62 -9.68
N GLY A 29 -1.10 -21.62 -10.59
CA GLY A 29 -2.32 -21.06 -11.15
C GLY A 29 -3.03 -19.98 -10.30
N SER A 30 -2.43 -19.55 -9.18
CA SER A 30 -2.96 -18.49 -8.31
C SER A 30 -2.07 -17.24 -8.38
N ILE A 31 -2.71 -16.08 -8.50
CA ILE A 31 -2.06 -14.75 -8.45
C ILE A 31 -1.86 -14.29 -6.99
N ILE A 32 -2.32 -15.08 -6.01
CA ILE A 32 -2.14 -14.80 -4.58
C ILE A 32 -0.77 -15.28 -4.11
N ASN A 33 -0.02 -14.36 -3.51
CA ASN A 33 1.29 -14.61 -2.91
C ASN A 33 1.22 -14.45 -1.40
N VAL A 34 1.74 -15.43 -0.68
CA VAL A 34 1.84 -15.36 0.79
C VAL A 34 3.28 -15.03 1.16
N ILE A 35 3.44 -13.93 1.89
CA ILE A 35 4.73 -13.45 2.38
C ILE A 35 4.71 -13.33 3.90
N ASP A 36 5.82 -13.68 4.52
CA ASP A 36 6.10 -13.39 5.92
C ASP A 36 7.04 -12.19 6.00
N VAL A 37 6.67 -11.20 6.82
CA VAL A 37 7.47 -10.00 7.04
C VAL A 37 7.79 -9.89 8.52
N SER A 38 9.07 -9.85 8.84
CA SER A 38 9.55 -9.80 10.22
C SER A 38 10.03 -8.40 10.59
N PHE A 39 9.62 -7.94 11.77
CA PHE A 39 10.01 -6.65 12.33
C PHE A 39 10.64 -6.79 13.73
N GLY A 40 11.44 -5.81 14.13
CA GLY A 40 11.93 -5.67 15.51
C GLY A 40 10.78 -5.34 16.46
N SER A 41 10.75 -6.03 17.62
CA SER A 41 9.63 -6.01 18.57
C SER A 41 9.30 -4.64 19.16
N THR A 42 10.27 -3.74 19.28
CA THR A 42 10.09 -2.41 19.90
C THR A 42 9.41 -1.39 18.99
N SER A 43 9.29 -1.65 17.69
CA SER A 43 8.77 -0.69 16.69
C SER A 43 8.09 -1.38 15.51
N ALA A 44 7.43 -2.52 15.80
CA ALA A 44 6.69 -3.25 14.78
C ALA A 44 5.49 -2.41 14.28
N PRO A 45 5.34 -2.21 12.96
CA PRO A 45 4.21 -1.51 12.41
C PRO A 45 2.93 -2.32 12.55
N ASN A 46 1.79 -1.64 12.63
CA ASN A 46 0.49 -2.30 12.65
C ASN A 46 0.07 -2.78 11.24
N SER A 47 -0.95 -3.63 11.18
CA SER A 47 -1.45 -4.21 9.91
C SER A 47 -1.82 -3.16 8.86
N THR A 48 -2.37 -2.02 9.27
CA THR A 48 -2.74 -0.93 8.34
C THR A 48 -1.50 -0.27 7.75
N GLN A 49 -0.47 -0.02 8.54
CA GLN A 49 0.80 0.53 8.05
C GLN A 49 1.47 -0.41 7.04
N ILE A 50 1.46 -1.72 7.32
CA ILE A 50 1.98 -2.75 6.42
C ILE A 50 1.19 -2.78 5.11
N ALA A 51 -0.15 -2.76 5.18
CA ALA A 51 -1.01 -2.73 4.00
C ALA A 51 -0.78 -1.46 3.15
N ASN A 52 -0.65 -0.30 3.78
CA ASN A 52 -0.37 0.96 3.09
C ASN A 52 0.99 0.94 2.39
N ALA A 53 2.02 0.33 2.99
CA ALA A 53 3.31 0.17 2.34
C ALA A 53 3.20 -0.64 1.03
N LEU A 54 2.39 -1.71 1.04
CA LEU A 54 2.13 -2.51 -0.16
C LEU A 54 1.28 -1.77 -1.20
N ILE A 55 0.28 -0.99 -0.78
CA ILE A 55 -0.53 -0.15 -1.69
C ILE A 55 0.34 0.90 -2.38
N ASN A 56 1.18 1.60 -1.61
CA ASN A 56 2.08 2.61 -2.17
C ASN A 56 3.12 1.99 -3.11
N ALA A 57 3.50 0.73 -2.88
CA ALA A 57 4.41 0.00 -3.73
C ALA A 57 3.79 -0.42 -5.06
N ALA A 58 2.46 -0.52 -5.16
CA ALA A 58 1.75 -1.03 -6.33
C ALA A 58 2.10 -0.30 -7.63
N SER A 59 2.44 0.99 -7.56
CA SER A 59 2.86 1.79 -8.72
C SER A 59 4.34 1.69 -9.07
N THR A 60 5.15 1.02 -8.24
CA THR A 60 6.61 0.98 -8.36
C THR A 60 7.20 -0.41 -8.55
N VAL A 61 6.48 -1.46 -8.14
CA VAL A 61 6.93 -2.85 -8.35
C VAL A 61 6.81 -3.24 -9.81
N VAL A 62 7.73 -4.08 -10.28
CA VAL A 62 7.72 -4.60 -11.66
C VAL A 62 7.67 -6.14 -11.67
N GLY A 63 6.98 -6.69 -12.67
CA GLY A 63 6.85 -8.13 -12.88
C GLY A 63 5.64 -8.78 -12.21
N PHE A 64 4.88 -8.05 -11.39
CA PHE A 64 3.58 -8.46 -10.86
C PHE A 64 2.76 -7.25 -10.44
N ASP A 65 1.44 -7.40 -10.48
CA ASP A 65 0.50 -6.39 -9.99
C ASP A 65 0.20 -6.61 -8.50
N ILE A 66 0.04 -5.51 -7.76
CA ILE A 66 -0.48 -5.54 -6.39
C ILE A 66 -1.90 -4.99 -6.42
N GLU A 67 -2.87 -5.87 -6.23
CA GLU A 67 -4.27 -5.47 -6.10
C GLU A 67 -4.56 -5.04 -4.66
N GLY A 68 -4.74 -3.74 -4.44
CA GLY A 68 -4.89 -3.15 -3.10
C GLY A 68 -6.05 -3.72 -2.26
N SER A 69 -7.15 -4.12 -2.91
CA SER A 69 -8.32 -4.76 -2.28
C SER A 69 -8.07 -6.19 -1.81
N SER A 70 -7.05 -6.86 -2.37
CA SER A 70 -6.71 -8.25 -2.05
C SER A 70 -5.59 -8.37 -1.02
N ILE A 71 -5.13 -7.26 -0.45
CA ILE A 71 -4.10 -7.26 0.59
C ILE A 71 -4.73 -7.64 1.92
N GLY A 72 -4.35 -8.81 2.45
CA GLY A 72 -4.64 -9.25 3.80
C GLY A 72 -3.37 -9.30 4.65
N VAL A 73 -3.38 -8.67 5.83
CA VAL A 73 -2.29 -8.73 6.81
C VAL A 73 -2.84 -9.37 8.09
N ASN A 74 -2.40 -10.60 8.39
CA ASN A 74 -2.87 -11.40 9.52
C ASN A 74 -4.41 -11.48 9.62
N GLY A 75 -5.10 -11.62 8.49
CA GLY A 75 -6.56 -11.69 8.42
C GLY A 75 -7.28 -10.33 8.44
N ILE A 76 -6.55 -9.22 8.55
CA ILE A 76 -7.10 -7.87 8.38
C ILE A 76 -6.93 -7.46 6.91
N PHE A 77 -8.05 -7.27 6.22
CA PHE A 77 -8.05 -6.83 4.82
C PHE A 77 -7.93 -5.32 4.74
N SER A 78 -7.16 -4.85 3.75
CA SER A 78 -7.14 -3.44 3.41
C SER A 78 -8.50 -3.03 2.85
N SER A 79 -9.10 -1.98 3.41
CA SER A 79 -10.38 -1.42 2.93
C SER A 79 -10.25 -0.63 1.63
N GLY A 80 -9.18 -0.87 0.85
CA GLY A 80 -8.79 -0.24 -0.41
C GLY A 80 -9.75 0.82 -0.94
N VAL A 81 -9.80 1.99 -0.30
CA VAL A 81 -10.54 3.11 -0.85
C VAL A 81 -9.66 3.70 -1.93
N ARG A 82 -9.92 3.32 -3.19
CA ARG A 82 -9.41 4.07 -4.35
C ARG A 82 -9.99 5.48 -4.26
N GLN A 83 -9.17 6.45 -3.86
CA GLN A 83 -9.54 7.87 -3.97
C GLN A 83 -9.42 8.31 -5.42
N GLU A 84 -10.39 7.90 -6.24
CA GLU A 84 -10.64 8.52 -7.54
C GLU A 84 -11.30 9.86 -7.26
N ILE A 85 -10.50 10.93 -7.19
CA ILE A 85 -11.05 12.28 -7.08
C ILE A 85 -11.76 12.54 -8.41
N SER A 86 -13.09 12.44 -8.43
CA SER A 86 -13.88 12.72 -9.61
C SER A 86 -13.53 14.12 -10.13
N LEU A 87 -13.34 14.23 -11.44
CA LEU A 87 -13.07 15.50 -12.11
C LEU A 87 -14.16 16.55 -11.79
N VAL A 88 -15.40 16.08 -11.56
CA VAL A 88 -16.52 16.92 -11.11
C VAL A 88 -16.26 17.48 -9.71
N THR A 89 -15.86 16.63 -8.75
CA THR A 89 -15.53 17.06 -7.39
C THR A 89 -14.37 18.05 -7.39
N ALA A 90 -13.32 17.80 -8.19
CA ALA A 90 -12.21 18.72 -8.35
C ALA A 90 -12.66 20.08 -8.90
N SER A 91 -13.48 20.11 -9.95
CA SER A 91 -14.00 21.35 -10.52
C SER A 91 -14.87 22.14 -9.55
N CYS A 92 -15.72 21.46 -8.76
CA CYS A 92 -16.54 22.10 -7.73
C CYS A 92 -15.68 22.76 -6.65
N LEU A 93 -14.63 22.09 -6.18
CA LEU A 93 -13.72 22.64 -5.17
C LEU A 93 -12.91 23.83 -5.70
N CYS A 94 -12.46 23.78 -6.96
CA CYS A 94 -11.80 24.92 -7.61
C CYS A 94 -12.75 26.13 -7.75
N LEU A 95 -14.00 25.90 -8.17
CA LEU A 95 -15.01 26.96 -8.28
C LEU A 95 -15.39 27.55 -6.91
N LEU A 96 -15.54 26.71 -5.89
CA LEU A 96 -15.78 27.15 -4.51
C LEU A 96 -14.61 28.01 -4.01
N SER A 97 -13.37 27.56 -4.21
CA SER A 97 -12.20 28.34 -3.84
C SER A 97 -12.15 29.69 -4.54
N TRP A 98 -12.58 29.76 -5.80
CA TRP A 98 -12.66 31.03 -6.53
C TRP A 98 -13.78 31.92 -6.00
N ILE A 99 -14.99 31.39 -5.77
CA ILE A 99 -16.11 32.16 -5.22
C ILE A 99 -15.75 32.76 -3.87
N LEU A 100 -15.18 31.97 -2.96
CA LEU A 100 -14.76 32.48 -1.65
C LEU A 100 -13.67 33.57 -1.77
N SER A 101 -12.76 33.45 -2.75
CA SER A 101 -11.71 34.45 -2.98
C SER A 101 -12.26 35.80 -3.48
N ASN A 102 -13.46 35.85 -4.07
CA ASN A 102 -14.11 37.08 -4.53
C ASN A 102 -15.09 37.66 -3.50
N GLN A 103 -15.22 37.05 -2.32
CA GLN A 103 -16.09 37.50 -1.23
C GLN A 103 -15.30 38.12 -0.06
N GLN A 104 -13.97 38.26 -0.18
CA GLN A 104 -13.10 39.07 0.68
C GLN A 104 -12.75 40.39 0.00
#